data_AF-A0A0G3BKQ6-F1
#
_entry.id   AF-A0A0G3BKQ6-F1
#
_cell.length_a   1.000
_cell.length_b   1.000
_cell.length_c   1.000
_cell.angle_alpha   90.00
_cell.angle_beta   90.00
_cell.angle_gamma   90.00
#
_symmetry.space_group_name_H-M   'P 1'
#
loop_
_entity.id
_entity.type
_entity.pdbx_description
1 polymer ?
#
loop_
_entity_poly.entity_id
_entity_poly.type
_entity_poly.pdbx_seq_one_letter_code
_entity_poly.pdbx_strand_id
1 'polypeptide(L)'
;MSDGTLRALGILVALFQGGEDSRPSLVGIEEPEVALHPAAAAVVRDALARASERSQVLITSHSPELLDDPNIAIDSLLAVSGEGGVTQIASIDSASRSVIRDQLYTPGELLKLNQLVPDPSLVIDPDSPQLKLFGNGGEGST
;
A
#
# COMPACT_ATOMS: atom_id res chain seq x y z
N MET A 1 6.64 15.59 22.80
CA MET A 1 6.53 14.43 21.89
C MET A 1 6.93 14.92 20.52
N SER A 2 7.75 14.18 19.76
CA SER A 2 7.99 14.52 18.35
C SER A 2 6.79 14.09 17.50
N ASP A 3 6.63 14.69 16.32
CA ASP A 3 5.56 14.33 15.38
C ASP A 3 5.62 12.84 15.03
N GLY A 4 6.82 12.30 14.82
CA GLY A 4 7.01 10.87 14.54
C GLY A 4 6.54 9.95 15.67
N THR A 5 6.74 10.34 16.94
CA THR A 5 6.22 9.55 18.07
C THR A 5 4.68 9.58 18.11
N LEU A 6 4.07 10.73 17.84
CA LEU A 6 2.61 10.86 17.83
C LEU A 6 1.99 10.09 16.65
N ARG A 7 2.63 10.14 15.47
CA ARG A 7 2.25 9.37 14.28
C ARG A 7 2.32 7.87 14.55
N ALA A 8 3.45 7.39 15.08
CA ALA A 8 3.62 5.99 15.43
C ALA A 8 2.54 5.52 16.41
N LEU A 9 2.25 6.32 17.44
CA LEU A 9 1.16 6.03 18.38
C LEU A 9 -0.20 5.96 17.67
N GLY A 10 -0.51 6.92 16.80
CA GLY A 10 -1.76 6.93 16.04
C GLY A 10 -1.93 5.69 15.15
N ILE A 11 -0.86 5.28 14.46
CA ILE A 11 -0.83 4.05 13.66
C ILE A 11 -1.11 2.83 14.55
N LEU A 12 -0.40 2.68 15.67
CA LEU A 12 -0.58 1.55 16.58
C LEU A 12 -2.00 1.50 17.16
N VAL A 13 -2.57 2.65 17.52
CA VAL A 13 -3.96 2.73 17.99
C VAL A 13 -4.92 2.31 16.88
N ALA A 14 -4.75 2.79 15.65
CA ALA A 14 -5.61 2.42 14.52
C ALA A 14 -5.55 0.92 14.20
N LEU A 15 -4.37 0.30 14.29
CA LEU A 15 -4.15 -1.12 14.00
C LEU A 15 -4.68 -2.05 15.09
N PHE A 16 -4.62 -1.63 16.36
CA PHE A 16 -4.94 -2.48 17.51
C PHE A 16 -6.14 -1.99 18.32
N GLN A 17 -6.98 -1.13 17.74
CA GLN A 17 -8.23 -0.71 18.37
C GLN A 17 -9.24 -1.85 18.47
N GLY A 18 -10.04 -1.81 19.54
CA GLY A 18 -11.13 -2.75 19.78
C GLY A 18 -10.71 -4.07 20.43
N GLY A 19 -11.61 -4.62 21.24
CA GLY A 19 -11.51 -5.99 21.77
C GLY A 19 -12.00 -7.01 20.74
N GLU A 20 -11.99 -8.32 21.06
CA GLU A 20 -12.32 -9.39 20.09
C GLU A 20 -13.63 -9.17 19.33
N ASP A 21 -14.65 -8.61 19.98
CA ASP A 21 -15.98 -8.40 19.40
C ASP A 21 -16.17 -7.06 18.68
N SER A 22 -15.16 -6.18 18.69
CA SER A 22 -15.32 -4.79 18.22
C SER A 22 -14.16 -4.29 17.33
N ARG A 23 -13.37 -5.21 16.75
CA ARG A 23 -12.27 -4.85 15.84
C ARG A 23 -12.82 -4.41 14.47
N PRO A 24 -12.18 -3.43 13.82
CA PRO A 24 -12.52 -3.07 12.45
C PRO A 24 -12.19 -4.23 11.50
N SER A 25 -13.07 -4.47 10.51
CA SER A 25 -12.80 -5.46 9.45
C SER A 25 -11.72 -4.99 8.47
N LEU A 26 -11.55 -3.67 8.33
CA LEU A 26 -10.60 -3.01 7.43
C LEU A 26 -9.98 -1.79 8.13
N VAL A 27 -8.67 -1.63 7.98
CA VAL A 27 -7.90 -0.45 8.39
C VAL A 27 -7.12 0.06 7.18
N GLY A 28 -7.37 1.31 6.78
CA GLY A 28 -6.60 2.00 5.74
C GLY A 28 -5.68 3.05 6.35
N ILE A 29 -4.40 3.05 5.98
CA ILE A 29 -3.42 4.03 6.46
C ILE A 29 -2.69 4.63 5.26
N GLU A 30 -2.77 5.95 5.15
CA GLU A 30 -2.10 6.71 4.10
C GLU A 30 -0.70 7.11 4.59
N GLU A 31 0.33 6.75 3.83
CA GLU A 31 1.75 7.05 4.08
C GLU A 31 2.17 6.91 5.56
N PRO A 32 2.12 5.70 6.16
CA PRO A 32 2.46 5.50 7.58
C PRO A 32 3.89 5.98 7.94
N GLU A 33 4.79 6.03 6.97
CA GLU A 33 6.17 6.53 7.08
C GLU A 33 6.31 8.03 7.35
N VAL A 34 5.28 8.84 7.08
CA VAL A 34 5.41 10.30 7.17
C VAL A 34 5.74 10.73 8.60
N ALA A 35 6.77 11.57 8.72
CA ALA A 35 7.35 12.03 9.99
C ALA A 35 8.00 10.93 10.86
N LEU A 36 8.04 9.67 10.40
CA LEU A 36 8.79 8.61 11.08
C LEU A 36 10.27 8.69 10.75
N HIS A 37 11.09 8.34 11.75
CA HIS A 37 12.50 8.12 11.53
C HIS A 37 12.69 6.81 10.71
N PRO A 38 13.60 6.73 9.73
CA PRO A 38 13.84 5.52 8.94
C PRO A 38 14.04 4.25 9.77
N ALA A 39 14.77 4.35 10.88
CA ALA A 39 14.98 3.24 11.81
C ALA A 39 13.69 2.69 12.48
N ALA A 40 12.57 3.43 12.43
CA ALA A 40 11.28 2.98 12.94
C ALA A 40 10.43 2.25 11.88
N ALA A 41 10.81 2.29 10.60
CA ALA A 41 10.04 1.69 9.52
C ALA A 41 9.85 0.18 9.72
N ALA A 42 10.89 -0.53 10.15
CA ALA A 42 10.81 -1.97 10.46
C ALA A 42 9.79 -2.27 11.57
N VAL A 43 9.78 -1.47 12.65
CA VAL A 43 8.85 -1.65 13.77
C VAL A 43 7.39 -1.41 13.32
N VAL A 44 7.18 -0.42 12.46
CA VAL A 44 5.85 -0.14 11.89
C VAL A 44 5.41 -1.24 10.93
N ARG A 45 6.30 -1.71 10.06
CA ARG A 45 6.03 -2.86 9.18
C ARG A 45 5.63 -4.10 9.98
N ASP A 46 6.35 -4.42 11.06
CA ASP A 46 6.01 -5.54 11.93
C ASP A 46 4.64 -5.36 12.59
N ALA A 47 4.30 -4.13 13.01
CA ALA A 47 2.98 -3.83 13.55
C ALA A 47 1.87 -4.02 12.50
N LEU A 48 2.09 -3.56 11.26
CA LEU A 48 1.18 -3.73 10.13
C LEU A 48 0.95 -5.21 9.81
N ALA A 49 2.02 -6.00 9.72
CA ALA A 49 1.96 -7.45 9.47
C ALA A 49 1.21 -8.19 10.59
N ARG A 50 1.45 -7.83 11.85
CA ARG A 50 0.73 -8.44 12.98
C ARG A 50 -0.75 -8.07 13.02
N ALA A 51 -1.09 -6.86 12.59
CA ALA A 51 -2.48 -6.43 12.51
C ALA A 51 -3.22 -7.10 11.35
N SER A 52 -2.53 -7.40 10.24
CA SER A 52 -3.12 -8.04 9.06
C SER A 52 -3.60 -9.48 9.31
N GLU A 53 -3.11 -10.14 10.37
CA GLU A 53 -3.59 -11.45 10.83
C GLU A 53 -5.05 -11.43 11.31
N ARG A 54 -5.58 -10.26 11.70
CA ARG A 54 -6.89 -10.12 12.35
C ARG A 54 -7.85 -9.18 11.63
N SER A 55 -7.32 -8.23 10.87
CA SER A 55 -8.06 -7.23 10.12
C SER A 55 -7.43 -7.05 8.75
N GLN A 56 -8.19 -6.71 7.72
CA GLN A 56 -7.59 -6.30 6.46
C GLN A 56 -6.86 -4.96 6.66
N VAL A 57 -5.61 -4.87 6.22
CA VAL A 57 -4.81 -3.64 6.32
C VAL A 57 -4.41 -3.20 4.92
N LEU A 58 -4.79 -1.98 4.55
CA LEU A 58 -4.37 -1.33 3.30
C LEU A 58 -3.46 -0.15 3.63
N ILE A 59 -2.34 -0.08 2.94
CA ILE A 59 -1.39 1.02 3.09
C ILE A 59 -1.08 1.64 1.73
N THR A 60 -0.89 2.95 1.70
CA THR A 60 -0.15 3.62 0.63
C THR A 60 1.25 3.93 1.15
N SER A 61 2.26 3.78 0.31
CA SER A 61 3.63 4.08 0.71
C SER A 61 4.48 4.45 -0.50
N HIS A 62 5.35 5.43 -0.28
CA HIS A 62 6.46 5.78 -1.16
C HIS A 62 7.80 5.56 -0.47
N SER A 63 7.84 4.95 0.72
CA SER A 63 9.05 4.70 1.50
C SER A 63 9.71 3.39 1.08
N PRO A 64 10.94 3.46 0.54
CA PRO A 64 11.75 2.27 0.35
C PRO A 64 12.01 1.54 1.66
N GLU A 65 12.27 2.26 2.76
CA GLU A 65 12.62 1.68 4.06
C GLU A 65 11.46 0.86 4.67
N LEU A 66 10.20 1.24 4.40
CA LEU A 66 9.05 0.45 4.81
C LEU A 66 8.93 -0.84 3.98
N LEU A 67 9.28 -0.78 2.69
CA LEU A 67 9.22 -1.87 1.73
C LEU A 67 10.53 -2.70 1.63
N ASP A 68 11.54 -2.35 2.41
CA ASP A 68 12.85 -3.01 2.40
C ASP A 68 12.84 -4.27 3.29
N ASP A 69 12.01 -5.24 2.91
CA ASP A 69 11.93 -6.55 3.55
C ASP A 69 11.62 -7.64 2.51
N PRO A 70 12.49 -8.65 2.35
CA PRO A 70 12.29 -9.73 1.38
C PRO A 70 11.09 -10.64 1.73
N ASN A 71 10.55 -10.56 2.95
CA ASN A 71 9.42 -11.38 3.40
C ASN A 71 8.06 -10.76 3.08
N ILE A 72 8.02 -9.55 2.50
CA ILE A 72 6.76 -8.95 2.05
C ILE A 72 6.14 -9.86 0.98
N ALA A 73 4.90 -10.27 1.21
CA ALA A 73 4.18 -11.10 0.26
C ALA A 73 4.00 -10.34 -1.06
N ILE A 74 4.62 -10.85 -2.12
CA ILE A 74 4.57 -10.24 -3.47
C ILE A 74 3.12 -10.00 -3.93
N ASP A 75 2.21 -10.91 -3.59
CA ASP A 75 0.80 -10.81 -3.98
C ASP A 75 0.02 -9.73 -3.21
N SER A 76 0.59 -9.19 -2.13
CA SER A 76 0.03 -8.02 -1.43
C SER A 76 0.48 -6.68 -2.01
N LEU A 77 1.43 -6.68 -2.96
CA LEU A 77 1.94 -5.46 -3.58
C LEU A 77 1.11 -5.08 -4.81
N LEU A 78 0.56 -3.87 -4.76
CA LEU A 78 -0.04 -3.20 -5.91
C LEU A 78 0.86 -2.02 -6.29
N ALA A 79 1.24 -1.96 -7.55
CA ALA A 79 1.91 -0.79 -8.10
C ALA A 79 0.86 0.21 -8.58
N VAL A 80 1.21 1.49 -8.45
CA VAL A 80 0.38 2.61 -8.87
C VAL A 80 1.21 3.48 -9.80
N SER A 81 0.67 3.81 -10.98
CA SER A 81 1.27 4.78 -11.89
C SER A 81 0.21 5.77 -12.39
N GLY A 82 0.66 6.95 -12.81
CA GLY A 82 -0.18 7.94 -13.48
C GLY A 82 0.25 8.07 -14.94
N GLU A 83 -0.61 7.69 -15.87
CA GLU A 83 -0.37 7.82 -17.30
C GLU A 83 -1.53 8.53 -17.98
N GLY A 84 -1.24 9.56 -18.77
CA GLY A 84 -2.27 10.29 -19.51
C GLY A 84 -3.36 10.94 -18.64
N GLY A 85 -3.08 11.22 -17.37
CA GLY A 85 -4.06 11.74 -16.41
C GLY A 85 -4.95 10.68 -15.75
N VAL A 86 -4.70 9.39 -16.00
CA VAL A 86 -5.42 8.27 -15.40
C VAL A 86 -4.50 7.53 -14.43
N THR A 87 -5.01 7.21 -13.25
CA THR A 87 -4.32 6.35 -12.29
C THR A 87 -4.52 4.88 -12.67
N GLN A 88 -3.43 4.18 -12.89
CA GLN A 88 -3.41 2.74 -13.10
C GLN A 88 -2.97 2.07 -11.81
N ILE A 89 -3.74 1.09 -11.35
CA ILE A 89 -3.44 0.27 -10.19
C ILE A 89 -3.54 -1.18 -10.62
N ALA A 90 -2.45 -1.93 -10.48
CA ALA A 90 -2.43 -3.36 -10.75
C ALA A 90 -1.38 -4.03 -9.88
N SER A 91 -1.36 -5.36 -9.87
CA SER A 91 -0.19 -6.06 -9.34
C SER A 91 1.07 -5.66 -10.10
N ILE A 92 2.22 -5.80 -9.45
CA ILE A 92 3.52 -5.51 -10.07
C ILE A 92 3.79 -6.42 -11.29
N ASP A 93 4.53 -5.90 -12.26
CA ASP A 93 4.86 -6.59 -13.50
C ASP A 93 5.69 -7.87 -13.30
N SER A 94 5.67 -8.75 -14.30
CA SER A 94 6.33 -10.06 -14.23
C SER A 94 7.85 -9.99 -13.97
N ALA A 95 8.55 -8.96 -14.46
CA ALA A 95 9.99 -8.83 -14.27
C ALA A 95 10.31 -8.47 -12.81
N SER A 96 9.62 -7.46 -12.26
CA SER A 96 9.73 -7.09 -10.84
C SER A 96 9.38 -8.26 -9.91
N ARG A 97 8.32 -9.01 -10.24
CA ARG A 97 7.93 -10.19 -9.47
C ARG A 97 9.01 -11.27 -9.47
N SER A 98 9.65 -11.52 -10.61
CA SER A 98 10.69 -12.54 -10.69
C SER A 98 11.89 -12.18 -9.82
N VAL A 99 12.38 -10.94 -9.90
CA VAL A 99 13.59 -10.54 -9.15
C VAL A 99 13.36 -10.45 -7.64
N ILE A 100 12.15 -10.10 -7.19
CA ILE A 100 11.79 -10.17 -5.76
C ILE A 100 11.69 -11.63 -5.31
N ARG A 101 11.04 -12.49 -6.10
CA ARG A 101 10.89 -13.93 -5.79
C ARG A 101 12.24 -14.63 -5.69
N ASP A 102 13.16 -14.29 -6.58
CA ASP A 102 14.52 -14.82 -6.62
C ASP A 102 15.43 -14.17 -5.56
N GLN A 103 14.88 -13.28 -4.71
CA GLN A 103 15.57 -12.54 -3.64
C GLN A 103 16.77 -11.75 -4.13
N LEU A 104 16.73 -11.27 -5.39
CA LEU A 104 17.78 -10.44 -5.97
C LEU A 104 17.62 -8.97 -5.57
N TYR A 105 16.39 -8.55 -5.29
CA TYR A 105 16.04 -7.21 -4.83
C TYR A 105 14.87 -7.26 -3.84
N THR A 106 14.82 -6.33 -2.90
CA THR A 106 13.61 -6.06 -2.11
C THR A 106 12.65 -5.15 -2.90
N PRO A 107 11.35 -5.13 -2.55
CA PRO A 107 10.43 -4.15 -3.13
C PRO A 107 10.90 -2.70 -2.91
N GLY A 108 11.47 -2.40 -1.75
CA GLY A 108 12.05 -1.08 -1.46
C GLY A 108 13.20 -0.70 -2.38
N GLU A 109 14.08 -1.63 -2.72
CA GLU A 109 15.16 -1.40 -3.69
C GLU A 109 14.64 -1.15 -5.11
N LEU A 110 13.66 -1.95 -5.55
CA LEU A 110 13.02 -1.72 -6.85
C LEU A 110 12.28 -0.37 -6.90
N LEU A 111 11.68 0.06 -5.78
CA LEU A 111 11.07 1.39 -5.68
C LEU A 111 12.11 2.50 -5.85
N LYS A 112 13.28 2.38 -5.20
CA LYS A 112 14.40 3.32 -5.36
C LYS A 112 14.87 3.43 -6.82
N LEU A 113 14.81 2.32 -7.56
CA LEU A 113 15.18 2.25 -8.98
C LEU A 113 14.05 2.67 -9.94
N ASN A 114 12.87 3.05 -9.41
CA ASN A 114 11.65 3.32 -10.19
C ASN A 114 11.26 2.14 -11.11
N GLN A 115 11.46 0.91 -10.64
CA GLN A 115 11.14 -0.32 -11.40
C GLN A 115 9.84 -0.99 -10.95
N LEU A 116 9.27 -0.62 -9.79
CA LEU A 116 7.96 -1.13 -9.38
C LEU A 116 6.84 -0.46 -10.20
N VAL A 117 6.47 -1.09 -11.31
CA VAL A 117 5.41 -0.62 -12.21
C VAL A 117 4.23 -1.59 -12.24
N PRO A 118 3.01 -1.11 -12.55
CA PRO A 118 1.85 -1.97 -12.73
C PRO A 118 2.04 -2.92 -13.92
N ASP A 119 1.57 -4.16 -13.79
CA ASP A 119 1.49 -5.09 -14.91
C ASP A 119 0.45 -4.60 -15.93
N PRO A 120 0.84 -4.21 -17.16
CA PRO A 120 -0.08 -3.65 -18.15
C PRO A 120 -1.22 -4.60 -18.53
N SER A 121 -1.01 -5.90 -18.39
CA SER A 121 -2.04 -6.92 -18.70
C SER A 121 -3.13 -7.03 -17.63
N LEU A 122 -2.89 -6.48 -16.44
CA LEU A 122 -3.79 -6.52 -15.29
C LEU A 122 -4.39 -5.16 -14.95
N VAL A 123 -4.04 -4.11 -15.68
CA VAL A 123 -4.62 -2.77 -15.50
C VAL A 123 -6.11 -2.84 -15.82
N ILE A 124 -6.92 -2.46 -14.82
CA ILE A 124 -8.38 -2.42 -14.97
C ILE A 124 -8.75 -1.24 -15.85
N ASP A 125 -9.63 -1.49 -16.82
CA ASP A 125 -10.21 -0.44 -17.65
C ASP A 125 -10.89 0.62 -16.76
N PRO A 126 -10.51 1.91 -16.85
CA PRO A 126 -11.14 2.97 -16.07
C PRO A 126 -12.65 3.09 -16.33
N ASP A 127 -13.14 2.65 -17.49
CA ASP A 127 -14.58 2.63 -17.81
C ASP A 127 -15.32 1.39 -17.26
N SER A 128 -14.61 0.49 -16.57
CA SER A 128 -15.21 -0.71 -15.99
C SER A 128 -16.31 -0.36 -14.97
N PRO A 129 -17.41 -1.15 -14.93
CA PRO A 129 -18.52 -0.89 -14.04
C PRO A 129 -18.13 -0.96 -12.55
N GLN A 130 -17.08 -1.72 -12.21
CA GLN A 130 -16.54 -1.78 -10.85
C GLN A 130 -15.95 -0.44 -10.35
N LEU A 131 -15.37 0.38 -11.24
CA LEU A 131 -14.77 1.67 -10.89
C LEU A 131 -15.78 2.82 -10.83
N LYS A 132 -17.03 2.59 -11.27
CA LYS A 132 -18.13 3.56 -11.19
C LYS A 132 -18.77 3.58 -9.81
N LEU A 133 -17.95 3.83 -8.78
CA LEU A 133 -18.35 3.80 -7.37
C LEU A 133 -19.41 4.86 -7.01
N PHE A 134 -19.41 5.99 -7.73
CA PHE A 134 -20.28 7.14 -7.46
C PHE A 134 -21.41 7.32 -8.50
N GLY A 135 -21.59 6.36 -9.42
CA GLY A 135 -22.51 6.47 -10.55
C GLY A 135 -22.06 7.50 -11.60
N ASN A 136 -22.64 7.45 -12.80
CA ASN A 136 -22.45 8.50 -13.79
C ASN A 136 -23.09 9.78 -13.24
N GLY A 137 -22.27 10.69 -12.71
CA GLY A 137 -22.70 12.07 -12.47
C GLY A 137 -23.19 12.63 -13.80
N GLY A 138 -24.50 12.79 -13.93
CA GLY A 138 -25.13 13.28 -15.14
C GLY A 138 -24.49 14.61 -15.55
N GLU A 139 -23.96 14.65 -16.76
CA GLU A 139 -23.80 15.90 -17.48
C GLU A 139 -25.19 16.55 -17.53
N GLY A 140 -25.33 17.65 -16.79
CA GLY A 140 -26.49 18.51 -16.89
C GLY A 140 -26.58 19.02 -18.32
N SER A 141 -27.53 18.49 -19.08
CA SER A 141 -28.12 19.23 -20.20
C SER A 141 -28.72 20.52 -19.67
N THR A 142 -28.09 21.65 -19.99
CA THR A 142 -28.75 22.90 -20.40
C THR A 142 -27.81 23.68 -21.29
#